data_AF-A0A9X4AQ86-F1
#
_entry.id   AF-A0A9X4AQ86-F1
#
_cell.length_a   1.000
_cell.length_b   1.000
_cell.length_c   1.000
_cell.angle_alpha   90.00
_cell.angle_beta   90.00
_cell.angle_gamma   90.00
#
_symmetry.space_group_name_H-M   'P 1'
#
loop_
_entity.id
_entity.type
_entity.pdbx_description
1 polymer ?
#
loop_
_entity_poly.entity_id
_entity_poly.type
_entity_poly.pdbx_seq_one_letter_code
_entity_poly.pdbx_strand_id
1 'polypeptide(L)'
;MASQLKGNSNMADSPWETIHDRPVQKRFFEDIIKKNKLENLQLFFKSEVLDKYRGDSAYKIIRTDSSGRISKPGAWALDFGIASEDRLIHFPVERWIHNLPDVEREHWLMAMVNLPLSDNFVKGLVGVGCLDDGAIRKWE
;
A
#
# COMPACT_ATOMS: atom_id res chain seq x y z
N MET A 1 29.75 34.47 27.56
CA MET A 1 28.63 34.89 26.68
C MET A 1 28.87 34.20 25.35
N ALA A 2 28.40 32.97 25.16
CA ALA A 2 27.04 32.57 24.78
C ALA A 2 26.69 32.93 23.33
N SER A 3 26.73 31.89 22.48
CA SER A 3 25.76 31.57 21.41
C SER A 3 25.78 32.47 20.16
N GLN A 4 25.78 31.97 18.92
CA GLN A 4 24.84 30.97 18.42
C GLN A 4 25.47 30.04 17.37
N LEU A 5 25.28 28.74 17.64
CA LEU A 5 25.35 27.66 16.65
C LEU A 5 24.23 27.90 15.62
N LYS A 6 24.59 27.90 14.33
CA LYS A 6 23.61 27.77 13.24
C LYS A 6 22.95 26.40 13.40
N GLY A 7 21.69 26.40 13.84
CA GLY A 7 20.87 25.21 13.85
C GLY A 7 20.66 24.73 12.42
N ASN A 8 21.10 23.51 12.14
CA ASN A 8 20.58 22.71 11.04
C ASN A 8 19.07 22.60 11.25
N SER A 9 18.27 23.25 10.42
CA SER A 9 16.86 22.93 10.32
C SER A 9 16.75 21.55 9.67
N ASN A 10 16.41 20.58 10.49
CA ASN A 10 16.17 19.19 10.15
C ASN A 10 15.31 19.04 8.89
N MET A 11 15.79 18.20 7.98
CA MET A 11 15.04 17.62 6.86
C MET A 11 14.21 16.42 7.35
N ALA A 12 13.65 16.53 8.54
CA ALA A 12 12.77 15.57 9.19
C ALA A 12 11.50 16.33 9.59
N ASP A 13 10.33 15.71 9.39
CA ASP A 13 9.01 16.13 9.88
C ASP A 13 7.98 16.57 8.81
N SER A 14 8.15 16.19 7.53
CA SER A 14 6.96 15.92 6.71
C SER A 14 6.72 14.41 6.69
N PRO A 15 5.63 13.89 7.28
CA PRO A 15 5.26 12.48 7.14
C PRO A 15 4.86 12.13 5.69
N TRP A 16 4.71 13.14 4.83
CA TRP A 16 4.30 13.03 3.45
C TRP A 16 5.49 13.37 2.55
N GLU A 17 6.28 12.36 2.20
CA GLU A 17 7.21 12.48 1.08
C GLU A 17 6.42 12.71 -0.22
N THR A 18 6.89 13.63 -1.07
CA THR A 18 6.27 13.83 -2.39
C THR A 18 6.91 12.92 -3.42
N ILE A 19 6.12 12.47 -4.40
CA ILE A 19 6.61 11.58 -5.46
C ILE A 19 7.67 12.23 -6.37
N HIS A 20 7.80 13.56 -6.32
CA HIS A 20 8.78 14.32 -7.08
C HIS A 20 10.21 13.79 -6.85
N ASP A 21 10.53 13.43 -5.61
CA ASP A 21 11.86 13.02 -5.20
C ASP A 21 12.10 11.50 -5.41
N ARG A 22 11.13 10.80 -6.02
CA ARG A 22 11.13 9.35 -6.25
C ARG A 22 10.93 9.06 -7.75
N PRO A 23 11.96 9.21 -8.61
CA PRO A 23 11.81 9.20 -10.07
C PRO A 23 11.21 7.90 -10.64
N VAL A 24 11.54 6.74 -10.04
CA VAL A 24 10.96 5.45 -10.45
C VAL A 24 9.47 5.39 -10.13
N GLN A 25 9.06 5.85 -8.94
CA GLN A 25 7.66 5.89 -8.55
C GLN A 25 6.88 6.89 -9.42
N LYS A 26 7.44 8.08 -9.66
CA LYS A 26 6.85 9.06 -10.58
C LYS A 26 6.56 8.44 -11.94
N ARG A 27 7.58 7.80 -12.55
CA ARG A 27 7.41 7.11 -13.84
C ARG A 27 6.37 6.00 -13.78
N PHE A 28 6.34 5.23 -12.69
CA PHE A 28 5.36 4.17 -12.50
C PHE A 28 3.91 4.70 -12.52
N PHE A 29 3.61 5.76 -11.76
CA PHE A 29 2.27 6.36 -11.77
C PHE A 29 1.94 7.06 -13.10
N GLU A 30 2.91 7.73 -13.73
CA GLU A 30 2.71 8.27 -15.07
C GLU A 30 2.34 7.19 -16.08
N ASP A 31 3.01 6.04 -16.03
CA ASP A 31 2.72 4.91 -16.91
C ASP A 31 1.33 4.32 -16.65
N ILE A 32 0.91 4.18 -15.39
CA ILE A 32 -0.44 3.72 -15.03
C ILE A 32 -1.50 4.64 -15.68
N ILE A 33 -1.34 5.95 -15.51
CA ILE A 33 -2.32 6.93 -15.98
C ILE A 33 -2.32 7.00 -17.51
N LYS A 34 -1.15 7.19 -18.12
CA LYS A 34 -1.02 7.37 -19.59
C LYS A 34 -1.44 6.13 -20.36
N LYS A 35 -1.20 4.93 -19.81
CA LYS A 35 -1.48 3.65 -20.47
C LYS A 35 -2.78 3.00 -19.97
N ASN A 36 -3.53 3.68 -19.10
CA ASN A 36 -4.75 3.18 -18.46
C ASN A 36 -4.60 1.79 -17.82
N LYS A 37 -3.48 1.58 -17.11
CA LYS A 37 -3.15 0.30 -16.46
C LYS A 37 -3.48 0.32 -14.96
N LEU A 38 -4.74 0.59 -14.64
CA LEU A 38 -5.21 0.74 -13.26
C LEU A 38 -5.01 -0.52 -12.42
N GLU A 39 -4.98 -1.69 -13.06
CA GLU A 39 -4.70 -2.98 -12.44
C GLU A 39 -3.29 -3.07 -11.83
N ASN A 40 -2.36 -2.20 -12.25
CA ASN A 40 -1.03 -2.10 -11.66
C ASN A 40 -0.97 -1.25 -10.39
N LEU A 41 -2.05 -0.58 -9.98
CA LEU A 41 -2.08 0.16 -8.72
C LEU A 41 -1.72 -0.77 -7.56
N GLN A 42 -0.87 -0.31 -6.66
CA GLN A 42 -0.34 -1.14 -5.58
C GLN A 42 -1.30 -1.14 -4.39
N LEU A 43 -1.60 -2.33 -3.89
CA LEU A 43 -2.22 -2.54 -2.59
C LEU A 43 -1.11 -2.80 -1.57
N PHE A 44 -1.20 -2.18 -0.39
CA PHE A 44 -0.22 -2.31 0.69
C PHE A 44 -0.81 -3.08 1.86
N PHE A 45 0.00 -3.93 2.46
CA PHE A 45 -0.37 -4.79 3.57
C PHE A 45 0.72 -4.77 4.64
N LYS A 46 0.31 -4.92 5.89
CA LYS A 46 1.21 -5.29 6.98
C LYS A 46 1.85 -6.65 6.70
N SER A 47 3.16 -6.76 6.84
CA SER A 47 3.91 -7.99 6.57
C SER A 47 3.45 -9.19 7.42
N GLU A 48 2.86 -8.91 8.58
CA GLU A 48 2.26 -9.84 9.54
C GLU A 48 1.13 -10.67 8.92
N VAL A 49 0.56 -10.25 7.79
CA VAL A 49 -0.38 -11.10 7.01
C VAL A 49 0.22 -12.47 6.66
N LEU A 50 1.55 -12.54 6.55
CA LEU A 50 2.28 -13.76 6.23
C LEU A 50 2.35 -14.73 7.42
N ASP A 51 2.11 -14.28 8.65
CA ASP A 51 2.25 -15.11 9.85
C ASP A 51 1.30 -16.30 9.85
N LYS A 52 0.10 -16.15 9.27
CA LYS A 52 -0.86 -17.25 9.03
C LYS A 52 -0.23 -18.45 8.32
N TYR A 53 0.72 -18.19 7.41
CA TYR A 53 1.31 -19.22 6.55
C TYR A 53 2.67 -19.72 7.07
N ARG A 54 3.24 -19.06 8.09
CA ARG A 54 4.54 -19.45 8.65
C ARG A 54 4.39 -20.73 9.48
N GLY A 55 5.30 -21.68 9.29
CA GLY A 55 5.31 -22.95 10.04
C GLY A 55 4.32 -24.00 9.54
N ASP A 56 3.41 -23.65 8.63
CA ASP A 56 2.57 -24.63 7.94
C ASP A 56 3.32 -25.20 6.73
N SER A 57 3.61 -26.51 6.78
CA SER A 57 4.29 -27.24 5.70
C SER A 57 3.55 -27.23 4.35
N ALA A 58 2.25 -26.90 4.34
CA ALA A 58 1.48 -26.73 3.11
C ALA A 58 1.85 -25.46 2.34
N TYR A 59 2.54 -24.51 2.98
CA TYR A 59 2.91 -23.24 2.40
C TYR A 59 4.42 -23.07 2.31
N LYS A 60 4.87 -22.30 1.32
CA LYS A 60 6.26 -21.91 1.13
C LYS A 60 6.34 -20.40 0.98
N ILE A 61 7.15 -19.78 1.84
CA ILE A 61 7.49 -18.36 1.80
C ILE A 61 8.98 -18.22 1.49
N ILE A 62 9.32 -17.47 0.46
CA ILE A 62 10.70 -17.12 0.10
C ILE A 62 10.80 -15.63 -0.17
N ARG A 63 11.99 -15.05 0.02
CA ARG A 63 12.23 -13.63 -0.24
C ARG A 63 13.68 -13.33 -0.63
N THR A 64 13.84 -12.17 -1.23
CA THR A 64 15.07 -11.38 -1.35
C THR A 64 14.97 -10.18 -0.40
N ASP A 65 15.85 -9.20 -0.55
CA ASP A 65 15.79 -7.94 0.20
C ASP A 65 14.59 -7.08 -0.18
N SER A 66 14.12 -7.15 -1.44
CA SER A 66 13.08 -6.24 -1.97
C SER A 66 11.82 -6.93 -2.46
N SER A 67 11.81 -8.26 -2.54
CA SER A 67 10.67 -9.03 -3.07
C SER A 67 10.49 -10.35 -2.36
N GLY A 68 9.28 -10.90 -2.40
CA GLY A 68 8.99 -12.22 -1.88
C GLY A 68 7.87 -12.91 -2.61
N ARG A 69 7.69 -14.18 -2.27
CA ARG A 69 6.62 -15.05 -2.77
C ARG A 69 6.06 -15.89 -1.63
N ILE A 70 4.75 -15.90 -1.50
CA ILE A 70 4.00 -16.92 -0.77
C ILE A 70 3.37 -17.86 -1.79
N SER A 71 3.41 -19.16 -1.52
CA SER A 71 2.78 -20.16 -2.37
C SER A 71 2.25 -21.33 -1.58
N LYS A 72 1.13 -21.89 -2.05
CA LYS A 72 0.66 -23.22 -1.70
C LYS A 72 0.91 -24.11 -2.92
N PRO A 73 1.90 -25.01 -2.89
CA PRO A 73 2.29 -25.79 -4.06
C PRO A 73 1.09 -26.51 -4.70
N GLY A 74 0.97 -26.40 -6.03
CA GLY A 74 -0.14 -26.98 -6.78
C GLY A 74 -1.48 -26.24 -6.68
N ALA A 75 -1.56 -25.14 -5.91
CA ALA A 75 -2.79 -24.37 -5.75
C ALA A 75 -2.63 -22.91 -6.22
N TRP A 76 -1.82 -22.11 -5.53
CA TRP A 76 -1.66 -20.68 -5.84
C TRP A 76 -0.30 -20.15 -5.40
N ALA A 77 0.09 -19.02 -5.99
CA ALA A 77 1.25 -18.25 -5.59
C ALA A 77 1.00 -16.76 -5.78
N LEU A 78 1.56 -15.96 -4.89
CA LEU A 78 1.48 -14.51 -4.89
C LEU A 78 2.87 -13.92 -4.68
N ASP A 79 3.32 -13.14 -5.66
CA ASP A 79 4.53 -12.34 -5.59
C ASP A 79 4.22 -10.97 -5.00
N PHE A 80 5.14 -10.45 -4.19
CA PHE A 80 5.01 -9.14 -3.55
C PHE A 80 6.36 -8.41 -3.46
N GLY A 81 6.30 -7.07 -3.44
CA GLY A 81 7.41 -6.21 -3.06
C GLY A 81 7.47 -6.03 -1.54
N ILE A 82 8.65 -5.71 -1.01
CA ILE A 82 8.93 -5.49 0.41
C ILE A 82 9.33 -4.03 0.61
N ALA A 83 8.72 -3.37 1.59
CA ALA A 83 8.90 -1.94 1.84
C ALA A 83 8.96 -1.62 3.35
N SER A 84 9.44 -0.42 3.68
CA SER A 84 9.49 0.10 5.05
C SER A 84 10.23 -0.83 6.03
N GLU A 85 11.43 -1.26 5.67
CA GLU A 85 12.26 -2.17 6.49
C GLU A 85 11.50 -3.45 6.85
N ASP A 86 10.93 -4.10 5.84
CA ASP A 86 10.17 -5.34 5.94
C ASP A 86 8.82 -5.26 6.67
N ARG A 87 8.40 -4.08 7.14
CA ARG A 87 7.12 -3.92 7.83
C ARG A 87 5.93 -3.99 6.90
N LEU A 88 6.11 -3.60 5.63
CA LEU A 88 5.05 -3.58 4.63
C LEU A 88 5.39 -4.48 3.46
N ILE A 89 4.37 -5.11 2.89
CA ILE A 89 4.44 -5.75 1.58
C ILE A 89 3.40 -5.13 0.65
N HIS A 90 3.65 -5.19 -0.66
CA HIS A 90 2.71 -4.66 -1.63
C HIS A 90 2.70 -5.46 -2.93
N PHE A 91 1.57 -5.44 -3.62
CA PHE A 91 1.42 -6.05 -4.94
C PHE A 91 0.31 -5.36 -5.73
N PRO A 92 0.29 -5.47 -7.07
CA PRO A 92 -0.72 -4.81 -7.89
C PRO A 92 -2.11 -5.42 -7.71
N VAL A 93 -3.17 -4.60 -7.86
CA VAL A 93 -4.59 -5.02 -7.81
C VAL A 93 -4.86 -6.23 -8.69
N GLU A 94 -4.22 -6.33 -9.86
CA GLU A 94 -4.31 -7.49 -10.75
C GLU A 94 -4.07 -8.82 -10.02
N ARG A 95 -3.07 -8.88 -9.12
CA ARG A 95 -2.73 -10.09 -8.37
C ARG A 95 -3.79 -10.44 -7.33
N TRP A 96 -4.44 -9.44 -6.73
CA TRP A 96 -5.58 -9.68 -5.84
C TRP A 96 -6.70 -10.40 -6.60
N ILE A 97 -7.00 -9.92 -7.81
CA ILE A 97 -8.11 -10.43 -8.62
C ILE A 97 -7.82 -11.83 -9.15
N HIS A 98 -6.60 -12.06 -9.66
CA HIS A 98 -6.28 -13.26 -10.44
C HIS A 98 -5.49 -14.34 -9.70
N ASN A 99 -4.73 -13.98 -8.66
CA ASN A 99 -3.82 -14.92 -7.97
C ASN A 99 -4.27 -15.28 -6.56
N LEU A 100 -5.01 -14.40 -5.88
CA LEU A 100 -5.44 -14.61 -4.50
C LEU A 100 -6.81 -15.33 -4.46
N PRO A 101 -6.89 -16.56 -3.94
CA PRO A 101 -8.15 -17.29 -3.83
C PRO A 101 -9.16 -16.58 -2.93
N ASP A 102 -10.45 -16.73 -3.22
CA ASP A 102 -11.54 -16.08 -2.47
C ASP A 102 -11.47 -16.36 -0.96
N VAL A 103 -11.13 -17.60 -0.57
CA VAL A 103 -11.00 -18.02 0.83
C VAL A 103 -9.87 -17.33 1.59
N GLU A 104 -8.93 -16.69 0.89
CA GLU A 104 -7.84 -15.93 1.50
C GLU A 104 -8.16 -14.42 1.57
N ARG A 105 -9.12 -13.92 0.78
CA ARG A 105 -9.33 -12.46 0.61
C ARG A 105 -9.67 -11.74 1.90
N GLU A 106 -10.51 -12.31 2.76
CA GLU A 106 -10.87 -11.68 4.04
C GLU A 106 -9.65 -11.53 4.96
N HIS A 107 -8.81 -12.57 5.05
CA HIS A 107 -7.56 -12.54 5.81
C HIS A 107 -6.63 -11.42 5.34
N TRP A 108 -6.44 -11.32 4.02
CA TRP A 108 -5.59 -10.26 3.47
C TRP A 108 -6.21 -8.87 3.63
N LEU A 109 -7.53 -8.75 3.51
CA LEU A 109 -8.23 -7.46 3.66
C LEU A 109 -8.05 -6.90 5.08
N MET A 110 -8.08 -7.74 6.10
CA MET A 110 -7.83 -7.33 7.50
C MET A 110 -6.41 -6.81 7.73
N ALA A 111 -5.45 -7.21 6.90
CA ALA A 111 -4.06 -6.74 6.99
C ALA A 111 -3.74 -5.58 6.04
N MET A 112 -4.71 -5.15 5.22
CA MET A 112 -4.52 -4.05 4.27
C MET A 112 -4.25 -2.74 5.02
N VAL A 113 -3.22 -2.02 4.60
CA VAL A 113 -2.92 -0.69 5.14
C VAL A 113 -4.00 0.26 4.66
N ASN A 114 -4.64 0.92 5.62
CA ASN A 114 -5.56 2.00 5.29
C ASN A 114 -4.78 3.27 4.93
N LEU A 115 -5.14 3.89 3.82
CA LEU A 115 -4.71 5.26 3.53
C LEU A 115 -5.58 6.22 4.35
N PRO A 116 -5.12 7.45 4.64
CA PRO A 116 -5.93 8.46 5.33
C PRO A 116 -7.04 9.01 4.42
N LEU A 117 -7.98 8.15 4.03
CA LEU A 117 -9.11 8.49 3.18
C LEU A 117 -10.18 9.22 3.99
N SER A 118 -10.87 10.18 3.36
CA SER A 118 -12.07 10.78 3.94
C SER A 118 -13.24 9.81 3.84
N ASP A 119 -13.79 9.41 4.98
CA ASP A 119 -14.92 8.48 5.04
C ASP A 119 -16.12 8.96 4.23
N ASN A 120 -16.50 10.25 4.36
CA ASN A 120 -17.64 10.80 3.62
C ASN A 120 -17.37 10.80 2.11
N PHE A 121 -16.16 11.17 1.68
CA PHE A 121 -15.80 11.13 0.27
C PHE A 121 -15.89 9.71 -0.30
N VAL A 122 -15.33 8.72 0.40
CA VAL A 122 -15.37 7.31 -0.02
C VAL A 122 -16.80 6.76 -0.03
N LYS A 123 -17.63 7.10 0.98
CA LYS A 123 -19.06 6.72 1.01
C LYS A 123 -19.81 7.20 -0.24
N GLY A 124 -19.50 8.41 -0.71
CA GLY A 124 -20.10 8.96 -1.92
C GLY A 124 -19.74 8.16 -3.18
N LEU A 125 -18.52 7.61 -3.25
CA LEU A 125 -18.07 6.77 -4.37
C LEU A 125 -18.69 5.37 -4.35
N VAL A 126 -18.88 4.78 -3.17
CA VAL A 126 -19.47 3.44 -3.03
C VAL A 126 -21.00 3.45 -2.94
N GLY A 127 -21.62 4.61 -3.09
CA GLY A 127 -23.07 4.77 -3.27
C GLY A 127 -23.90 4.70 -1.98
N VAL A 128 -23.33 5.03 -0.82
CA VAL A 128 -24.05 4.98 0.46
C VAL A 128 -24.79 6.30 0.74
N GLY A 129 -26.04 6.39 0.32
CA GLY A 129 -27.02 7.38 0.78
C GLY A 129 -26.72 8.86 0.48
N CYS A 130 -27.62 9.74 0.93
CA CYS A 130 -27.40 11.18 0.91
C CYS A 130 -26.42 11.56 2.03
N LEU A 131 -25.34 12.24 1.68
CA LEU A 131 -24.31 12.68 2.62
C LEU A 131 -24.46 14.19 2.85
N ASP A 132 -24.78 14.58 4.07
CA ASP A 132 -24.65 15.97 4.51
C ASP A 132 -23.21 16.18 4.99
N ASP A 133 -22.41 16.89 4.19
CA ASP A 133 -21.00 17.19 4.44
C ASP A 133 -20.77 18.69 4.76
N GLY A 134 -21.85 19.38 5.15
CA GLY A 134 -21.83 20.78 5.55
C GLY A 134 -21.70 21.77 4.40
N ALA A 135 -21.45 23.04 4.75
CA ALA A 135 -21.41 24.15 3.80
C ALA A 135 -20.09 24.16 2.99
N ILE A 136 -20.20 24.48 1.70
CA ILE A 136 -19.05 24.71 0.82
C ILE A 136 -18.23 25.92 1.30
N ARG A 137 -16.92 25.75 1.42
CA ARG A 137 -15.95 26.79 1.81
C ARG A 137 -14.82 26.83 0.79
N LYS A 138 -14.19 28.00 0.61
CA LYS A 138 -12.98 28.12 -0.19
C LYS A 138 -11.78 27.56 0.58
N TRP A 139 -10.77 27.12 -0.17
CA TRP A 139 -9.47 26.78 0.39
C TRP A 139 -8.75 28.08 0.77
N GLU A 140 -8.43 28.26 2.05
CA GLU A 140 -7.62 29.39 2.56
C GLU A 140 -6.14 29.01 2.65
#